data_AF-A0A094EQQ7-F1
#
_entry.id   AF-A0A094EQQ7-F1
#
_cell.length_a   1.000
_cell.length_b   1.000
_cell.length_c   1.000
_cell.angle_alpha   90.00
_cell.angle_beta   90.00
_cell.angle_gamma   90.00
#
_symmetry.space_group_name_H-M   'P 1'
#
loop_
_entity.id
_entity.type
_entity.pdbx_description
1 polymer ?
#
loop_
_entity_poly.entity_id
_entity_poly.type
_entity_poly.pdbx_seq_one_letter_code
_entity_poly.pdbx_strand_id
1 'polypeptide(L)'
;MAPPTQPKSSNQEGRILLAIQSIKEGHIQSVRAAAMSYDVPETTLRRRARGESALVQYILDLDSRGFPPQPQDVQEMANLLLSERGEGPVRKNWTTNFIKRLESNNWTSKTPQTIRELNFQTEHIKNCIVQHQNSSPTSINDAVSCLVKGAEMMMHSAILLKAEVKALQAANEQKKRRERKRKRRIMQGGSLSVRDAEDILQSAEVDAQVRTEVARETTRQEGSTGRQRRCGTCGNMGHNARTCERR
;
A
#
# COMPACT_ATOMS: atom_id res chain seq x y z
N MET A 1 -22.92 -37.61 13.57
CA MET A 1 -22.76 -36.55 14.57
C MET A 1 -24.06 -36.48 15.37
N ALA A 2 -24.01 -36.66 16.69
CA ALA A 2 -25.20 -36.59 17.52
C ALA A 2 -25.74 -35.15 17.54
N PRO A 3 -27.06 -34.91 17.48
CA PRO A 3 -27.62 -33.58 17.58
C PRO A 3 -27.27 -32.97 18.95
N PRO A 4 -26.94 -31.68 19.03
CA PRO A 4 -26.57 -31.04 20.29
C PRO A 4 -27.75 -31.10 21.28
N THR A 5 -27.49 -31.71 22.44
CA THR A 5 -28.42 -31.81 23.56
C THR A 5 -28.75 -30.41 24.09
N GLN A 6 -30.03 -30.07 24.11
CA GLN A 6 -30.54 -28.71 24.33
C GLN A 6 -30.11 -28.08 25.67
N PRO A 7 -29.36 -26.97 25.70
CA PRO A 7 -29.37 -26.07 26.83
C PRO A 7 -30.64 -25.22 26.77
N LYS A 8 -31.55 -25.42 27.72
CA LYS A 8 -32.83 -24.70 27.83
C LYS A 8 -32.59 -23.25 28.25
N SER A 9 -32.26 -22.37 27.31
CA SER A 9 -32.51 -20.94 27.54
C SER A 9 -34.02 -20.70 27.45
N SER A 10 -34.64 -20.20 28.53
CA SER A 10 -36.09 -19.91 28.57
C SER A 10 -36.48 -18.74 27.65
N ASN A 11 -35.50 -17.95 27.20
CA ASN A 11 -35.70 -16.77 26.37
C ASN A 11 -35.63 -17.15 24.87
N GLN A 12 -36.64 -16.72 24.10
CA GLN A 12 -36.68 -16.87 22.65
C GLN A 12 -35.43 -16.28 21.97
N GLU A 13 -34.91 -15.18 22.51
CA GLU A 13 -33.70 -14.53 22.02
C GLU A 13 -32.46 -15.45 22.11
N GLY A 14 -32.32 -16.17 23.23
CA GLY A 14 -31.20 -17.09 23.45
C GLY A 14 -31.23 -18.28 22.51
N ARG A 15 -32.42 -18.82 22.24
CA ARG A 15 -32.62 -19.92 21.28
C ARG A 15 -32.29 -19.52 19.85
N ILE A 16 -32.64 -18.29 19.45
CA ILE A 16 -32.28 -17.76 18.13
C ILE A 16 -30.76 -17.63 17.99
N LEU A 17 -30.07 -17.12 19.01
CA LEU A 17 -28.60 -16.97 18.98
C LEU A 17 -27.88 -18.33 18.89
N LEU A 18 -28.33 -19.32 19.66
CA LEU A 18 -27.78 -20.68 19.60
C LEU A 18 -27.99 -21.30 18.21
N ALA A 19 -29.17 -21.13 17.62
CA ALA A 19 -29.46 -21.61 16.27
C ALA A 19 -28.57 -20.97 15.21
N ILE A 20 -28.31 -19.65 15.29
CA ILE A 20 -27.39 -18.95 14.38
C ILE A 20 -25.96 -19.47 14.56
N GLN A 21 -25.51 -19.69 15.80
CA GLN A 21 -24.17 -20.20 16.10
C GLN A 21 -23.97 -21.60 15.53
N SER A 22 -24.93 -22.51 15.70
CA SER A 22 -24.84 -23.87 15.16
C SER A 22 -24.87 -23.94 13.64
N ILE A 23 -25.50 -22.96 12.97
CA ILE A 23 -25.39 -22.80 11.52
C ILE A 23 -23.98 -22.37 11.13
N LYS A 24 -23.39 -21.41 11.85
CA LYS A 24 -22.03 -20.88 11.59
C LYS A 24 -20.94 -21.93 11.82
N GLU A 25 -21.06 -22.73 12.86
CA GLU A 25 -20.12 -23.81 13.20
C GLU A 25 -20.28 -25.05 12.29
N GLY A 26 -21.28 -25.06 11.39
CA GLY A 26 -21.53 -26.17 10.48
C GLY A 26 -22.18 -27.41 11.12
N HIS A 27 -22.55 -27.33 12.40
CA HIS A 27 -23.31 -28.37 13.09
C HIS A 27 -24.67 -28.63 12.43
N ILE A 28 -25.28 -27.56 11.89
CA ILE A 28 -26.55 -27.65 11.16
C ILE A 28 -26.46 -26.82 9.87
N GLN A 29 -26.54 -27.50 8.73
CA GLN A 29 -26.34 -26.87 7.42
C GLN A 29 -27.58 -26.14 6.88
N SER A 30 -28.76 -26.34 7.49
CA SER A 30 -30.03 -25.80 7.03
C SER A 30 -30.66 -24.90 8.08
N VAL A 31 -31.06 -23.69 7.67
CA VAL A 31 -31.81 -22.75 8.52
C VAL A 31 -33.12 -23.37 9.02
N ARG A 32 -33.79 -24.18 8.18
CA ARG A 32 -35.00 -24.90 8.58
C ARG A 32 -34.69 -25.96 9.65
N ALA A 33 -33.63 -26.72 9.46
CA ALA A 33 -33.21 -27.73 10.44
C ALA A 33 -32.84 -27.07 11.77
N ALA A 34 -32.13 -25.95 11.76
CA ALA A 34 -31.76 -25.22 12.97
C ALA A 34 -32.99 -24.60 13.65
N ALA A 35 -33.94 -24.06 12.87
CA ALA A 35 -35.20 -23.55 13.38
C ALA A 35 -36.01 -24.62 14.13
N MET A 36 -36.07 -25.83 13.56
CA MET A 36 -36.72 -26.98 14.19
C MET A 36 -35.95 -27.47 15.42
N SER A 37 -34.62 -27.55 15.34
CA SER A 37 -33.78 -28.03 16.44
C SER A 37 -33.83 -27.13 17.66
N TYR A 38 -33.94 -25.81 17.48
CA TYR A 38 -33.94 -24.84 18.58
C TYR A 38 -35.32 -24.27 18.92
N ASP A 39 -36.40 -24.81 18.31
CA ASP A 39 -37.79 -24.37 18.48
C ASP A 39 -37.95 -22.85 18.30
N VAL A 40 -37.51 -22.34 17.14
CA VAL A 40 -37.62 -20.92 16.76
C VAL A 40 -38.29 -20.76 15.40
N PRO A 41 -39.09 -19.69 15.17
CA PRO A 41 -39.70 -19.46 13.86
C PRO A 41 -38.64 -19.31 12.76
N GLU A 42 -38.73 -20.13 11.70
CA GLU A 42 -37.75 -20.16 10.59
C GLU A 42 -37.60 -18.79 9.93
N THR A 43 -38.71 -18.05 9.77
CA THR A 43 -38.73 -16.71 9.19
C THR A 43 -37.92 -15.70 10.01
N THR A 44 -38.08 -15.74 11.34
CA THR A 44 -37.31 -14.91 12.28
C THR A 44 -35.83 -15.27 12.27
N LEU A 45 -35.50 -16.57 12.32
CA LEU A 45 -34.12 -17.05 12.29
C LEU A 45 -33.41 -16.64 10.99
N ARG A 46 -34.06 -16.85 9.85
CA ARG A 46 -33.54 -16.48 8.52
C ARG A 46 -33.31 -14.97 8.40
N ARG A 47 -34.25 -14.16 8.90
CA ARG A 47 -34.17 -12.69 8.86
C ARG A 47 -33.00 -12.17 9.71
N ARG A 48 -32.77 -12.78 10.87
CA ARG A 48 -31.67 -12.39 11.78
C ARG A 48 -30.31 -12.88 11.31
N ALA A 49 -30.21 -14.12 10.83
CA ALA A 49 -28.97 -14.63 10.25
C ALA A 49 -28.49 -13.74 9.09
N ARG A 50 -29.40 -13.31 8.20
CA ARG A 50 -29.07 -12.37 7.11
C ARG A 50 -28.60 -11.00 7.62
N GLY A 51 -29.23 -10.46 8.68
CA GLY A 51 -28.82 -9.19 9.28
C GLY A 51 -27.43 -9.25 9.90
N GLU A 52 -27.13 -10.31 10.65
CA GLU A 52 -25.78 -10.52 11.19
C GLU A 52 -24.74 -10.70 10.08
N SER A 53 -25.05 -11.46 9.01
CA SER A 53 -24.15 -11.62 7.87
C SER A 53 -23.84 -10.30 7.16
N ALA A 54 -24.83 -9.41 6.98
CA ALA A 54 -24.62 -8.10 6.38
C ALA A 54 -23.70 -7.21 7.23
N LEU A 55 -23.89 -7.20 8.55
CA LEU A 55 -23.04 -6.48 9.49
C LEU A 55 -21.60 -7.02 9.52
N VAL A 56 -21.43 -8.34 9.50
CA VAL A 56 -20.09 -8.96 9.45
C VAL A 56 -19.39 -8.63 8.13
N GLN A 57 -20.10 -8.70 7.00
CA GLN A 57 -19.52 -8.36 5.71
C GLN A 57 -19.08 -6.89 5.64
N TYR A 58 -19.87 -5.99 6.23
CA TYR A 58 -19.52 -4.57 6.33
C TYR A 58 -18.26 -4.34 7.19
N ILE A 59 -18.13 -5.04 8.32
CA ILE A 59 -16.94 -4.94 9.17
C ILE A 59 -15.69 -5.47 8.44
N LEU A 60 -15.81 -6.59 7.72
CA LEU A 60 -14.71 -7.12 6.90
C LEU A 60 -14.33 -6.18 5.75
N ASP A 61 -15.29 -5.47 5.14
CA ASP A 61 -15.02 -4.44 4.13
C ASP A 61 -14.24 -3.25 4.72
N LEU A 62 -14.66 -2.74 5.89
CA LEU A 62 -13.97 -1.67 6.60
C LEU A 62 -12.51 -2.03 6.91
N ASP A 63 -12.28 -3.24 7.45
CA ASP A 63 -10.93 -3.74 7.75
C ASP A 63 -10.09 -3.90 6.48
N SER A 64 -10.67 -4.41 5.38
CA SER A 64 -9.96 -4.56 4.10
C SER A 64 -9.50 -3.23 3.50
N ARG A 65 -10.19 -2.13 3.85
CA ARG A 65 -9.87 -0.77 3.43
C ARG A 65 -8.89 -0.06 4.38
N GLY A 66 -8.45 -0.74 5.44
CA GLY A 66 -7.49 -0.23 6.41
C GLY A 66 -8.10 0.67 7.49
N PHE A 67 -9.44 0.74 7.57
CA PHE A 67 -10.14 1.53 8.58
C PHE A 67 -10.66 0.60 9.68
N PRO A 68 -10.10 0.64 10.91
CA PRO A 68 -10.60 -0.21 11.98
C PRO A 68 -12.06 0.13 12.29
N PRO A 69 -12.96 -0.86 12.46
CA PRO A 69 -14.37 -0.62 12.72
C PRO A 69 -14.53 0.12 14.05
N GLN A 70 -14.97 1.38 14.00
CA GLN A 70 -15.32 2.09 15.24
C GLN A 70 -16.65 1.54 15.77
N PRO A 71 -16.81 1.40 17.10
CA PRO A 71 -18.08 0.97 17.69
C PRO A 71 -19.27 1.85 17.27
N GLN A 72 -19.01 3.11 16.94
CA GLN A 72 -20.02 4.05 16.48
C GLN A 72 -20.47 3.75 15.04
N ASP A 73 -19.54 3.52 14.11
CA ASP A 73 -19.86 3.16 12.72
C ASP A 73 -20.65 1.84 12.63
N VAL A 74 -20.28 0.86 13.47
CA VAL A 74 -20.97 -0.43 13.56
C VAL A 74 -22.39 -0.26 14.14
N GLN A 75 -22.54 0.65 15.11
CA GLN A 75 -23.85 0.98 15.68
C GLN A 75 -24.75 1.71 14.69
N GLU A 76 -24.21 2.66 13.93
CA GLU A 76 -24.93 3.39 12.90
C GLU A 76 -25.40 2.46 11.78
N MET A 77 -24.52 1.57 11.28
CA MET A 77 -24.91 0.56 10.31
C MET A 77 -25.97 -0.40 10.86
N ALA A 78 -25.83 -0.85 12.11
CA ALA A 78 -26.84 -1.70 12.74
C ALA A 78 -28.19 -0.99 12.86
N ASN A 79 -28.20 0.28 13.26
CA ASN A 79 -29.41 1.08 13.37
C ASN A 79 -30.05 1.37 12.01
N LEU A 80 -29.26 1.59 10.95
CA LEU A 80 -29.76 1.74 9.58
C LEU A 80 -30.47 0.46 9.13
N LEU A 81 -29.83 -0.70 9.34
CA LEU A 81 -30.42 -2.02 9.01
C LEU A 81 -31.68 -2.32 9.82
N LEU A 82 -31.81 -1.82 11.05
CA LEU A 82 -33.02 -1.95 11.88
C LEU A 82 -34.11 -0.96 11.48
N SER A 83 -33.73 0.27 11.10
CA SER A 83 -34.66 1.33 10.66
C SER A 83 -35.35 0.95 9.36
N GLU A 84 -34.63 0.34 8.40
CA GLU A 84 -35.23 -0.24 7.18
C GLU A 84 -36.27 -1.34 7.48
N ARG A 85 -36.27 -1.90 8.70
CA ARG A 85 -37.16 -2.98 9.15
C ARG A 85 -38.28 -2.52 10.07
N GLY A 86 -38.35 -1.22 10.39
CA GLY A 86 -39.29 -0.67 11.37
C GLY A 86 -39.02 -1.13 12.80
N GLU A 87 -37.80 -1.58 13.10
CA GLU A 87 -37.38 -2.00 14.45
C GLU A 87 -36.68 -0.84 15.18
N GLY A 88 -36.77 -0.80 16.52
CA GLY A 88 -36.15 0.24 17.34
C GLY A 88 -34.62 0.15 17.39
N PRO A 89 -33.93 1.19 17.87
CA PRO A 89 -32.47 1.26 17.89
C PRO A 89 -31.84 0.18 18.79
N VAL A 90 -30.58 -0.17 18.51
CA VAL A 90 -29.83 -1.16 19.30
C VAL A 90 -29.68 -0.72 20.77
N ARG A 91 -29.70 -1.69 21.69
CA ARG A 91 -29.53 -1.43 23.12
C ARG A 91 -28.13 -0.89 23.44
N LYS A 92 -28.01 -0.07 24.49
CA LYS A 92 -26.72 0.38 25.03
C LYS A 92 -25.86 -0.85 25.36
N ASN A 93 -24.61 -0.87 24.87
CA ASN A 93 -23.63 -1.98 24.94
C ASN A 93 -23.80 -3.14 23.94
N TRP A 94 -24.80 -3.08 23.05
CA TRP A 94 -24.95 -4.12 22.01
C TRP A 94 -23.71 -4.22 21.12
N THR A 95 -23.19 -3.08 20.65
CA THR A 95 -22.05 -3.03 19.73
C THR A 95 -20.78 -3.61 20.36
N THR A 96 -20.48 -3.24 21.61
CA THR A 96 -19.31 -3.74 22.34
C THR A 96 -19.39 -5.25 22.55
N ASN A 97 -20.58 -5.78 22.86
CA ASN A 97 -20.79 -7.22 23.04
C ASN A 97 -20.77 -7.98 21.70
N PHE A 98 -21.25 -7.35 20.61
CA PHE A 98 -21.21 -7.88 19.26
C PHE A 98 -19.78 -7.99 18.74
N ILE A 99 -18.98 -6.93 18.90
CA ILE A 99 -17.56 -6.92 18.53
C ILE A 99 -16.79 -7.98 19.31
N LYS A 100 -16.95 -8.04 20.64
CA LYS A 100 -16.33 -9.09 21.47
C LYS A 100 -16.66 -10.50 20.99
N ARG A 101 -17.93 -10.75 20.62
CA ARG A 101 -18.38 -12.05 20.10
C ARG A 101 -17.81 -12.35 18.71
N LEU A 102 -17.67 -11.34 17.85
CA LEU A 102 -17.04 -11.47 16.54
C LEU A 102 -15.54 -11.76 16.67
N GLU A 103 -14.83 -11.07 17.54
CA GLU A 103 -13.40 -11.29 17.77
C GLU A 103 -13.14 -12.71 18.28
N SER A 104 -13.95 -13.21 19.21
CA SER A 104 -13.85 -14.59 19.69
C SER A 104 -14.16 -15.65 18.63
N ASN A 105 -15.08 -15.36 17.70
CA ASN A 105 -15.55 -16.33 16.69
C ASN A 105 -14.83 -16.22 15.33
N ASN A 106 -14.15 -15.11 15.04
CA ASN A 106 -13.43 -14.85 13.79
C ASN A 106 -11.91 -15.06 13.90
N TRP A 107 -11.46 -15.69 14.99
CA TRP A 107 -10.07 -16.13 15.13
C TRP A 107 -9.70 -17.06 13.96
N THR A 108 -8.74 -16.63 13.14
CA THR A 108 -8.14 -17.48 12.11
C THR A 108 -6.65 -17.64 12.42
N SER A 109 -6.15 -18.88 12.40
CA SER A 109 -4.75 -19.23 12.66
C SER A 109 -3.79 -18.81 11.53
N LYS A 110 -4.09 -17.71 10.84
CA LYS A 110 -3.32 -17.24 9.69
C LYS A 110 -2.01 -16.62 10.17
N THR A 111 -0.93 -16.92 9.46
CA THR A 111 0.39 -16.33 9.72
C THR A 111 0.33 -14.82 9.51
N PRO A 112 0.60 -14.01 10.53
CA PRO A 112 0.49 -12.56 10.43
C PRO A 112 1.50 -12.02 9.41
N GLN A 113 1.03 -11.17 8.51
CA GLN A 113 1.85 -10.57 7.45
C GLN A 113 2.37 -9.19 7.83
N THR A 114 1.90 -8.63 8.95
CA THR A 114 2.24 -7.29 9.43
C THR A 114 2.33 -7.30 10.95
N ILE A 115 3.20 -6.46 11.51
CA ILE A 115 3.44 -6.32 12.95
C ILE A 115 2.14 -5.99 13.71
N ARG A 116 1.27 -5.17 13.13
CA ARG A 116 -0.03 -4.83 13.70
C ARG A 116 -0.94 -6.06 13.87
N GLU A 117 -0.94 -6.96 12.89
CA GLU A 117 -1.72 -8.20 12.91
C GLU A 117 -1.16 -9.17 13.96
N LEU A 118 0.17 -9.29 14.03
CA LEU A 118 0.87 -10.07 15.05
C LEU A 118 0.49 -9.60 16.47
N ASN A 119 0.50 -8.30 16.71
CA ASN A 119 0.19 -7.74 18.03
C ASN A 119 -1.29 -7.91 18.39
N PHE A 120 -2.20 -7.75 17.43
CA PHE A 120 -3.62 -8.00 17.65
C PHE A 120 -3.91 -9.47 17.99
N GLN A 121 -3.34 -10.42 17.23
CA GLN A 121 -3.48 -11.84 17.51
C GLN A 121 -2.89 -12.24 18.88
N THR A 122 -1.76 -11.63 19.24
CA THR A 122 -1.10 -11.85 20.55
C THR A 122 -2.00 -11.46 21.71
N GLU A 123 -2.55 -10.25 21.68
CA GLU A 123 -3.40 -9.75 22.76
C GLU A 123 -4.65 -10.62 22.93
N HIS A 124 -5.21 -11.11 21.82
CA HIS A 124 -6.29 -12.09 21.86
C HIS A 124 -5.87 -13.40 22.57
N ILE A 125 -4.71 -13.97 22.22
CA ILE A 125 -4.19 -15.19 22.86
C ILE A 125 -3.98 -14.98 24.38
N LYS A 126 -3.35 -13.86 24.79
CA LYS A 126 -3.14 -13.53 26.20
C LYS A 126 -4.46 -13.44 26.96
N ASN A 127 -5.46 -12.78 26.37
CA ASN A 127 -6.78 -12.63 26.97
C ASN A 127 -7.48 -13.99 27.15
N CYS A 128 -7.34 -14.92 26.20
CA CYS A 128 -7.86 -16.28 26.34
C CYS A 128 -7.17 -17.06 27.48
N ILE A 129 -5.85 -16.93 27.62
CA ILE A 129 -5.08 -17.60 28.69
C ILE A 129 -5.53 -17.11 30.07
N VAL A 130 -5.76 -15.80 30.21
CA VAL A 130 -6.22 -15.18 31.48
C VAL A 130 -7.63 -15.62 31.83
N GLN A 131 -8.50 -15.85 30.85
CA GLN A 131 -9.91 -16.22 31.09
C GLN A 131 -10.12 -17.72 31.36
N HIS A 132 -9.10 -18.57 31.19
CA HIS A 132 -9.23 -20.02 31.37
C HIS A 132 -9.18 -20.40 32.87
N GLN A 133 -10.19 -21.14 33.35
CA GLN A 133 -10.48 -21.32 34.79
C GLN A 133 -9.44 -22.10 35.62
N ASN A 134 -8.31 -22.52 35.07
CA ASN A 134 -7.32 -23.34 35.80
C ASN A 134 -5.86 -23.02 35.44
N SER A 135 -5.60 -21.87 34.80
CA SER A 135 -4.25 -21.51 34.35
C SER A 135 -3.59 -20.54 35.34
N SER A 136 -2.33 -20.79 35.70
CA SER A 136 -1.45 -19.73 36.20
C SER A 136 -0.94 -18.95 34.97
N PRO A 137 -1.45 -17.73 34.69
CA PRO A 137 -1.31 -17.11 33.38
C PRO A 137 0.11 -16.56 33.11
N THR A 138 0.91 -16.35 34.16
CA THR A 138 2.17 -15.61 34.09
C THR A 138 3.22 -16.31 33.22
N SER A 139 3.50 -17.59 33.47
CA SER A 139 4.55 -18.34 32.75
C SER A 139 4.25 -18.51 31.25
N ILE A 140 2.97 -18.67 30.90
CA ILE A 140 2.55 -18.82 29.50
C ILE A 140 2.58 -17.45 28.79
N ASN A 141 2.15 -16.37 29.45
CA ASN A 141 2.21 -15.03 28.87
C ASN A 141 3.64 -14.55 28.63
N ASP A 142 4.59 -14.91 29.50
CA ASP A 142 6.01 -14.62 29.30
C ASP A 142 6.57 -15.37 28.09
N ALA A 143 6.25 -16.66 27.95
CA ALA A 143 6.62 -17.46 26.78
C ALA A 143 6.04 -16.89 25.47
N VAL A 144 4.76 -16.51 25.47
CA VAL A 144 4.10 -15.85 24.34
C VAL A 144 4.77 -14.52 24.01
N SER A 145 5.11 -13.71 25.02
CA SER A 145 5.77 -12.41 24.81
C SER A 145 7.17 -12.56 24.18
N CYS A 146 7.92 -13.60 24.55
CA CYS A 146 9.20 -13.91 23.92
C CYS A 146 9.04 -14.30 22.44
N LEU A 147 8.04 -15.10 22.10
CA LEU A 147 7.75 -15.49 20.72
C LEU A 147 7.37 -14.28 19.85
N VAL A 148 6.60 -13.34 20.40
CA VAL A 148 6.18 -12.12 19.70
C VAL A 148 7.38 -11.25 19.36
N LYS A 149 8.28 -11.01 20.32
CA LYS A 149 9.52 -10.25 20.06
C LYS A 149 10.34 -10.90 18.95
N GLY A 150 10.46 -12.23 18.94
CA GLY A 150 11.13 -12.96 17.87
C GLY A 150 10.46 -12.76 16.51
N ALA A 151 9.13 -12.81 16.46
CA ALA A 151 8.37 -12.57 15.24
C ALA A 151 8.48 -11.12 14.73
N GLU A 152 8.44 -10.12 15.62
CA GLU A 152 8.66 -8.70 15.28
C GLU A 152 10.05 -8.49 14.66
N MET A 153 11.10 -9.06 15.27
CA MET A 153 12.47 -8.98 14.74
C MET A 153 12.58 -9.61 13.34
N MET A 154 11.98 -10.78 13.13
CA MET A 154 11.98 -11.44 11.82
C MET A 154 11.20 -10.63 10.77
N MET A 155 10.06 -10.04 11.12
CA MET A 155 9.29 -9.20 10.20
C MET A 155 10.07 -7.94 9.81
N HIS A 156 10.71 -7.26 10.76
CA HIS A 156 11.57 -6.11 10.45
C HIS A 156 12.73 -6.51 9.53
N SER A 157 13.41 -7.62 9.84
CA SER A 157 14.47 -8.16 8.98
C SER A 157 13.94 -8.49 7.58
N ALA A 158 12.77 -9.13 7.46
CA ALA A 158 12.16 -9.46 6.18
C ALA A 158 11.80 -8.20 5.36
N ILE A 159 11.35 -7.12 5.99
CA ILE A 159 11.08 -5.84 5.32
C ILE A 159 12.39 -5.26 4.75
N LEU A 160 13.46 -5.23 5.54
CA LEU A 160 14.77 -4.73 5.11
C LEU A 160 15.33 -5.57 3.95
N LEU A 161 15.31 -6.90 4.10
CA LEU A 161 15.77 -7.82 3.06
C LEU A 161 14.95 -7.66 1.78
N LYS A 162 13.63 -7.47 1.87
CA LYS A 162 12.78 -7.24 0.69
C LYS A 162 13.13 -5.93 -0.01
N ALA A 163 13.48 -4.88 0.74
CA ALA A 163 13.96 -3.63 0.17
C ALA A 163 15.31 -3.78 -0.52
N GLU A 164 16.26 -4.48 0.12
CA GLU A 164 17.59 -4.73 -0.42
C GLU A 164 17.53 -5.61 -1.67
N VAL A 165 16.74 -6.68 -1.66
CA VAL A 165 16.53 -7.54 -2.84
C VAL A 165 15.99 -6.74 -4.02
N LYS A 166 15.03 -5.83 -3.80
CA LYS A 166 14.52 -4.94 -4.85
C LYS A 166 15.60 -4.00 -5.38
N ALA A 167 16.41 -3.41 -4.49
CA ALA A 167 17.50 -2.53 -4.88
C ALA A 167 18.57 -3.27 -5.71
N LEU A 168 18.96 -4.48 -5.28
CA LEU A 168 19.89 -5.35 -6.00
C LEU A 168 19.36 -5.78 -7.36
N GLN A 169 18.07 -6.14 -7.44
CA GLN A 169 17.43 -6.47 -8.71
C GLN A 169 17.44 -5.28 -9.69
N ALA A 170 17.14 -4.07 -9.21
CA ALA A 170 17.19 -2.86 -10.02
C ALA A 170 18.62 -2.54 -10.50
N ALA A 171 19.62 -2.65 -9.61
CA ALA A 171 21.03 -2.45 -9.96
C ALA A 171 21.52 -3.47 -11.00
N ASN A 172 21.15 -4.74 -10.85
CA ASN A 172 21.48 -5.80 -11.80
C ASN A 172 20.84 -5.55 -13.18
N GLU A 173 19.59 -5.11 -13.23
CA GLU A 173 18.95 -4.78 -14.50
C GLU A 173 19.61 -3.57 -15.18
N GLN A 174 20.00 -2.54 -14.41
CA GLN A 174 20.78 -1.42 -14.94
C GLN A 174 22.13 -1.87 -15.49
N LYS A 175 22.84 -2.76 -14.79
CA LYS A 175 24.11 -3.34 -15.26
C LYS A 175 23.92 -4.10 -16.56
N LYS A 176 22.94 -5.00 -16.64
CA LYS A 176 22.57 -5.72 -17.88
C LYS A 176 22.26 -4.77 -19.03
N ARG A 177 21.52 -3.68 -18.77
CA ARG A 177 21.22 -2.65 -19.77
C ARG A 177 22.50 -1.93 -20.25
N ARG A 178 23.42 -1.59 -19.35
CA ARG A 178 24.72 -0.99 -19.69
C ARG A 178 25.57 -1.92 -20.55
N GLU A 179 25.65 -3.20 -20.19
CA GLU A 179 26.38 -4.21 -20.96
C GLU A 179 25.79 -4.41 -22.36
N ARG A 180 24.47 -4.50 -22.50
CA ARG A 180 23.80 -4.56 -23.81
C ARG A 180 24.11 -3.34 -24.67
N LYS A 181 24.08 -2.12 -24.09
CA LYS A 181 24.47 -0.89 -24.79
C LYS A 181 25.94 -0.89 -25.20
N ARG A 182 26.85 -1.35 -24.32
CA ARG A 182 28.29 -1.48 -24.63
C ARG A 182 28.52 -2.49 -25.77
N LYS A 183 27.88 -3.66 -25.73
CA LYS A 183 27.95 -4.65 -26.82
C LYS A 183 27.42 -4.10 -28.14
N ARG A 184 26.31 -3.35 -28.13
CA ARG A 184 25.82 -2.65 -29.34
C ARG A 184 26.81 -1.61 -29.86
N ARG A 185 27.46 -0.84 -28.97
CA ARG A 185 28.52 0.09 -29.37
C ARG A 185 29.73 -0.61 -29.96
N ILE A 186 30.11 -1.79 -29.46
CA ILE A 186 31.19 -2.62 -30.03
C ILE A 186 30.75 -3.27 -31.36
N MET A 187 29.46 -3.58 -31.54
CA MET A 187 28.96 -4.02 -32.85
C MET A 187 28.89 -2.89 -33.88
N GLN A 188 28.57 -1.66 -33.45
CA GLN A 188 28.52 -0.46 -34.31
C GLN A 188 29.91 0.14 -34.56
N GLY A 189 30.84 -0.01 -33.62
CA GLY A 189 32.25 0.30 -33.77
C GLY A 189 33.00 -1.02 -33.89
N GLY A 190 33.10 -1.54 -35.11
CA GLY A 190 34.03 -2.64 -35.42
C GLY A 190 35.45 -2.30 -34.94
N SER A 191 36.33 -3.31 -34.87
CA SER A 191 37.74 -3.09 -34.54
C SER A 191 38.33 -2.05 -35.49
N LEU A 192 38.55 -0.84 -34.99
CA LEU A 192 39.27 0.22 -35.69
C LEU A 192 40.61 -0.36 -36.13
N SER A 193 40.79 -0.49 -37.45
CA SER A 193 42.07 -0.95 -37.98
C SER A 193 43.12 0.15 -37.74
N VAL A 194 44.41 -0.22 -37.73
CA VAL A 194 45.50 0.75 -37.58
C VAL A 194 45.39 1.88 -38.60
N ARG A 195 44.92 1.58 -39.82
CA ARG A 195 44.65 2.59 -40.87
C ARG A 195 43.53 3.53 -40.50
N ASP A 196 42.41 3.03 -39.98
CA ASP A 196 41.29 3.89 -39.57
C ASP A 196 41.73 4.85 -38.44
N ALA A 197 42.68 4.43 -37.58
CA ALA A 197 43.26 5.27 -36.54
C ALA A 197 44.22 6.32 -37.12
N GLU A 198 45.04 5.94 -38.11
CA GLU A 198 45.92 6.85 -38.85
C GLU A 198 45.11 7.91 -39.62
N ASP A 199 44.00 7.52 -40.25
CA ASP A 199 43.12 8.42 -40.99
C ASP A 199 42.42 9.44 -40.07
N ILE A 200 42.03 9.02 -38.86
CA ILE A 200 41.47 9.95 -37.85
C ILE A 200 42.52 10.96 -37.39
N LEU A 201 43.77 10.53 -37.19
CA LEU A 201 44.87 11.43 -36.81
C LEU A 201 45.16 12.44 -37.92
N GLN A 202 45.21 11.99 -39.18
CA GLN A 202 45.40 12.86 -40.33
C GLN A 202 44.24 13.84 -40.50
N SER A 203 42.99 13.38 -40.37
CA SER A 203 41.81 14.24 -40.45
C SER A 203 41.78 15.29 -39.33
N ALA A 204 42.19 14.92 -38.11
CA ALA A 204 42.25 15.85 -36.98
C ALA A 204 43.33 16.93 -37.17
N GLU A 205 44.46 16.58 -37.78
CA GLU A 205 45.53 17.53 -38.10
C GLU A 205 45.11 18.50 -39.20
N VAL A 206 44.45 18.00 -40.25
CA VAL A 206 43.86 18.84 -41.31
C VAL A 206 42.82 19.80 -40.73
N ASP A 207 41.91 19.32 -39.88
CA ASP A 207 40.90 20.16 -39.21
C ASP A 207 41.54 21.23 -38.30
N ALA A 208 42.61 20.89 -37.58
CA ALA A 208 43.35 21.85 -36.78
C ALA A 208 43.97 22.95 -37.66
N GLN A 209 44.52 22.57 -38.81
CA GLN A 209 45.11 23.50 -39.77
C GLN A 209 44.04 24.43 -40.36
N VAL A 210 42.88 23.89 -40.77
CA VAL A 210 41.74 24.67 -41.26
C VAL A 210 41.27 25.68 -40.21
N ARG A 211 41.17 25.27 -38.94
CA ARG A 211 40.78 26.19 -37.84
C ARG A 211 41.77 27.34 -37.67
N THR A 212 43.07 27.09 -37.80
CA THR A 212 44.08 28.15 -37.71
C THR A 212 44.02 29.12 -38.89
N GLU A 213 43.70 28.64 -40.09
CA GLU A 213 43.63 29.49 -41.27
C GLU A 213 42.34 30.32 -41.29
N VAL A 214 41.21 29.73 -40.88
CA VAL A 214 39.95 30.46 -40.67
C VAL A 214 40.10 31.56 -39.61
N ALA A 215 40.85 31.30 -38.53
CA ALA A 215 41.17 32.31 -37.51
C ALA A 215 42.05 33.45 -38.05
N ARG A 216 43.00 33.15 -38.94
CA ARG A 216 43.84 34.16 -39.61
C ARG A 216 43.04 34.99 -40.62
N GLU A 217 42.12 34.37 -41.36
CA GLU A 217 41.23 35.07 -42.28
C GLU A 217 40.25 35.99 -41.57
N THR A 218 39.65 35.54 -40.47
CA THR A 218 38.77 36.39 -39.64
C THR A 218 39.52 37.60 -39.07
N THR A 219 40.76 37.43 -38.63
CA THR A 219 41.60 38.54 -38.14
C THR A 219 41.94 39.55 -39.26
N ARG A 220 42.07 39.10 -40.51
CA ARG A 220 42.30 39.98 -41.68
C ARG A 220 41.04 40.73 -42.12
N GLN A 221 39.85 40.17 -41.94
CA GLN A 221 38.58 40.83 -42.30
C GLN A 221 38.13 41.88 -41.29
N GLU A 222 38.37 41.69 -39.98
CA GLU A 222 37.97 42.64 -38.92
C GLU A 222 38.73 43.98 -38.94
N GLY A 223 39.83 44.10 -39.69
CA GLY A 223 40.58 45.34 -39.88
C GLY A 223 39.92 46.40 -40.79
N SER A 224 38.76 46.12 -41.41
CA SER A 224 38.20 46.97 -42.47
C SER A 224 36.89 47.72 -42.17
N THR A 225 36.24 47.49 -41.02
CA THR A 225 34.95 48.17 -40.70
C THR A 225 35.00 48.90 -39.37
N GLY A 226 35.58 50.11 -39.37
CA GLY A 226 35.44 51.06 -38.26
C GLY A 226 33.97 51.48 -38.08
N ARG A 227 33.41 51.22 -36.90
CA ARG A 227 32.01 51.53 -36.57
C ARG A 227 31.73 53.05 -36.71
N GLN A 228 30.98 53.45 -37.74
CA GLN A 228 30.64 54.84 -38.03
C GLN A 228 29.87 55.49 -36.87
N ARG A 229 30.38 56.60 -36.32
CA ARG A 229 29.76 57.32 -35.19
C ARG A 229 28.56 58.16 -35.64
N ARG A 230 27.46 58.09 -34.88
CA ARG A 230 26.20 58.82 -35.10
C ARG A 230 26.01 59.93 -34.06
N CYS A 231 25.27 60.98 -34.42
CA CYS A 231 24.90 62.05 -33.50
C CYS A 231 23.99 61.53 -32.38
N GLY A 232 24.32 61.79 -31.11
CA GLY A 232 23.54 61.32 -29.96
C GLY A 232 22.16 61.96 -29.82
N THR A 233 21.92 63.12 -30.45
CA THR A 233 20.65 63.87 -30.32
C THR A 233 19.63 63.48 -31.40
N CYS A 234 20.06 63.31 -32.65
CA CYS A 234 19.15 63.03 -33.77
C CYS A 234 19.44 61.71 -34.52
N GLY A 235 20.49 60.97 -34.14
CA GLY A 235 20.85 59.68 -34.73
C GLY A 235 21.46 59.74 -36.14
N ASN A 236 21.53 60.92 -36.76
CA ASN A 236 22.09 61.11 -38.10
C ASN A 236 23.62 61.12 -38.08
N MET A 237 24.21 60.74 -39.21
CA MET A 237 25.66 60.76 -39.42
C MET A 237 26.11 62.16 -39.90
N GLY A 238 27.41 62.45 -39.79
CA GLY A 238 28.02 63.68 -40.34
C GLY A 238 28.10 64.87 -39.38
N HIS A 239 27.52 64.79 -38.19
CA HIS A 239 27.68 65.81 -37.15
C HIS A 239 27.59 65.16 -35.76
N ASN A 240 27.97 65.92 -34.72
CA ASN A 240 27.89 65.44 -33.33
C ASN A 240 26.77 66.19 -32.56
N ALA A 241 26.45 65.71 -31.35
CA ALA A 241 25.37 66.28 -30.54
C ALA A 241 25.53 67.77 -30.23
N ARG A 242 26.76 68.31 -30.28
CA ARG A 242 27.04 69.72 -29.97
C ARG A 242 26.71 70.65 -31.13
N THR A 243 26.76 70.16 -32.37
CA THR A 243 26.48 70.91 -33.59
C THR A 243 25.15 70.50 -34.24
N CYS A 244 24.25 69.85 -33.48
CA CYS A 244 22.95 69.44 -33.98
C CYS A 244 21.98 70.62 -34.01
N GLU A 245 21.37 70.86 -35.17
CA GLU A 245 20.38 71.93 -35.38
C GLU A 245 19.01 71.61 -34.75
N ARG A 246 18.76 70.36 -34.34
CA ARG A 246 17.56 69.92 -33.60
C ARG A 246 17.72 70.05 -32.07
N ARG A 247 18.13 71.23 -31.59
CA ARG A 247 18.22 71.47 -30.13
C ARG A 247 16.85 71.48 -29.47
#